data_AF-A0A931WPG0-F1
#
_entry.id   AF-A0A931WPG0-F1
#
_cell.length_a   1.000
_cell.length_b   1.000
_cell.length_c   1.000
_cell.angle_alpha   90.00
_cell.angle_beta   90.00
_cell.angle_gamma   90.00
#
_symmetry.space_group_name_H-M   'P 1'
#
loop_
_entity.id
_entity.type
_entity.pdbx_description
1 polymer ?
#
loop_
_entity_poly.entity_id
_entity_poly.type
_entity_poly.pdbx_seq_one_letter_code
_entity_poly.pdbx_strand_id
1 'polypeptide(L)' 'MGPVFLSGKKVDLRTLCKATDFERCWQWINDPEIREWLASYLPISEREEEQYFARERQDDFTLAIVTKGEEPQHIGN' A
#
# COMPACT_ATOMS: atom_id res chain seq x y z
N MET A 1 8.45 -3.02 9.07
CA MET A 1 6.98 -3.22 9.02
C MET A 1 6.31 -2.21 9.93
N GLY A 2 5.15 -1.68 9.55
CA GLY A 2 4.36 -0.77 10.39
C GLY A 2 3.53 -1.49 11.46
N PRO A 3 3.07 -0.79 12.53
CA PRO A 3 2.20 -1.37 13.56
C PRO A 3 0.87 -1.89 13.01
N VAL A 4 0.43 -3.05 13.54
CA VAL A 4 -0.89 -3.63 13.25
C VAL A 4 -1.98 -2.81 13.95
N PHE A 5 -2.93 -2.32 13.16
CA PHE A 5 -4.09 -1.56 13.62
C PHE A 5 -5.28 -2.48 13.92
N LEU A 6 -5.53 -3.46 13.06
CA LEU A 6 -6.62 -4.43 13.23
C LEU A 6 -6.16 -5.81 12.79
N SER A 7 -6.41 -6.84 13.61
CA SER A 7 -6.11 -8.22 13.26
C SER A 7 -7.37 -8.99 12.87
N GLY A 8 -7.36 -9.59 11.68
CA GLY A 8 -8.45 -10.41 11.14
C GLY A 8 -8.17 -11.91 11.24
N LYS A 9 -9.04 -12.73 10.63
CA LYS A 9 -8.84 -14.19 10.59
C LYS A 9 -7.73 -14.62 9.63
N LYS A 10 -7.63 -13.99 8.46
CA LYS A 10 -6.68 -14.34 7.38
C LYS A 10 -5.62 -13.27 7.12
N VAL A 11 -5.93 -12.02 7.45
CA VAL A 11 -5.11 -10.86 7.16
C VAL A 11 -5.06 -9.94 8.37
N ASP A 12 -4.01 -9.14 8.44
CA ASP A 12 -3.89 -8.02 9.35
C ASP A 12 -3.92 -6.71 8.56
N LEU A 13 -4.51 -5.68 9.15
CA LEU A 13 -4.44 -4.30 8.66
C LEU A 13 -3.40 -3.58 9.51
N ARG A 14 -2.36 -3.05 8.87
CA ARG A 14 -1.29 -2.30 9.53
C ARG A 14 -1.05 -0.98 8.83
N THR A 15 -0.37 -0.05 9.50
CA THR A 15 0.01 1.19 8.82
C THR A 15 0.92 0.88 7.63
N LEU A 16 0.69 1.59 6.53
CA LEU A 16 1.57 1.54 5.36
C LEU A 16 2.99 1.95 5.75
N CYS A 17 4.00 1.27 5.23
CA CYS A 17 5.40 1.46 5.57
C CYS A 17 6.23 1.58 4.28
N LYS A 18 6.80 2.77 4.02
CA LYS A 18 7.57 3.03 2.80
C LYS A 18 8.67 1.98 2.56
N ALA A 19 9.40 1.61 3.61
CA ALA A 19 10.51 0.66 3.52
C ALA A 19 10.10 -0.76 3.06
N THR A 20 8.85 -1.16 3.23
CA THR A 20 8.40 -2.53 2.88
C THR A 20 7.35 -2.56 1.76
N ASP A 21 6.61 -1.47 1.56
CA ASP A 21 5.41 -1.48 0.73
C ASP A 21 5.55 -0.67 -0.55
N PHE A 22 6.48 0.28 -0.58
CA PHE A 22 6.64 1.27 -1.66
C PHE A 22 6.73 0.63 -3.04
N GLU A 23 7.68 -0.29 -3.23
CA GLU A 23 7.93 -0.90 -4.54
C GLU A 23 6.68 -1.62 -5.05
N ARG A 24 5.98 -2.33 -4.18
CA ARG A 24 4.79 -3.10 -4.54
C ARG A 24 3.60 -2.19 -4.84
N CYS A 25 3.40 -1.12 -4.07
CA CYS A 25 2.39 -0.09 -4.39
C CYS A 25 2.65 0.52 -5.76
N TRP A 26 3.90 0.94 -6.01
CA TRP A 26 4.31 1.57 -7.26
C TRP A 26 4.14 0.62 -8.46
N GLN A 27 4.44 -0.66 -8.29
CA GLN A 27 4.22 -1.67 -9.32
C GLN A 27 2.73 -1.85 -9.62
N TRP A 28 1.87 -1.98 -8.59
CA TRP A 28 0.44 -2.21 -8.80
C TRP A 28 -0.29 -1.03 -9.43
N ILE A 29 -0.02 0.20 -8.99
CA ILE A 29 -0.68 1.38 -9.56
C ILE A 29 -0.31 1.60 -11.03
N ASN A 30 0.84 1.06 -11.46
CA ASN A 30 1.31 1.13 -12.84
C ASN A 30 0.94 -0.09 -13.69
N ASP A 31 0.61 -1.22 -13.06
CA ASP A 31 0.17 -2.43 -13.73
C ASP A 31 -1.10 -2.13 -14.56
N PRO A 32 -1.08 -2.32 -15.89
CA PRO A 32 -2.25 -2.08 -16.74
C PRO A 32 -3.50 -2.85 -16.31
N GLU A 33 -3.36 -4.08 -15.79
CA GLU A 33 -4.50 -4.92 -15.37
C GLU A 33 -5.18 -4.38 -14.10
N ILE A 34 -4.44 -3.63 -13.27
CA ILE A 34 -4.98 -2.99 -12.05
C ILE A 34 -5.45 -1.58 -12.38
N ARG A 35 -4.63 -0.81 -13.11
CA ARG A 35 -4.83 0.60 -13.41
C ARG A 35 -6.10 0.88 -14.19
N GLU A 36 -6.57 -0.05 -15.04
CA GLU A 36 -7.83 0.11 -15.75
C GLU A 36 -9.06 0.23 -14.81
N TRP A 37 -8.94 -0.24 -13.58
CA TRP A 37 -9.98 -0.18 -12.54
C TRP A 37 -9.78 0.98 -11.56
N LEU A 38 -8.70 1.75 -11.70
CA LEU A 38 -8.40 2.91 -10.86
C LEU A 38 -8.95 4.20 -11.47
N ALA A 39 -9.16 5.21 -10.63
CA ALA A 39 -9.60 6.53 -11.08
C ALA A 39 -8.53 7.28 -11.90
N SER A 40 -7.24 6.91 -11.76
CA SER A 40 -6.14 7.49 -12.54
C SER A 40 -5.85 6.63 -13.76
N TYR A 41 -5.88 7.26 -14.94
CA TYR A 41 -5.62 6.57 -16.21
C TYR A 41 -4.14 6.57 -16.60
N LEU A 42 -3.30 7.42 -16.02
CA LEU A 42 -1.87 7.49 -16.34
C LEU A 42 -1.02 6.74 -15.32
N PRO A 43 0.06 6.07 -15.76
CA PRO A 43 1.10 5.57 -14.87
C PRO A 43 1.70 6.75 -14.07
N ILE A 44 2.16 6.47 -12.86
CA ILE A 44 2.86 7.44 -12.02
C ILE A 44 4.34 7.07 -11.86
N SER A 45 5.18 8.09 -11.79
CA SER A 45 6.62 7.94 -11.52
C SER A 45 6.89 7.52 -10.07
N GLU A 46 8.07 6.94 -9.82
CA GLU A 46 8.51 6.64 -8.44
C GLU A 46 8.46 7.90 -7.56
N ARG A 47 8.87 9.06 -8.10
CA ARG A 47 8.85 10.33 -7.36
C ARG A 47 7.44 10.75 -6.94
N GLU A 48 6.44 10.52 -7.77
CA GLU A 48 5.03 10.80 -7.41
C GLU A 48 4.56 9.86 -6.30
N GLU A 49 4.95 8.59 -6.34
CA GLU A 49 4.68 7.64 -5.26
C GLU A 49 5.42 8.02 -3.96
N GLU A 50 6.66 8.53 -4.06
CA GLU A 50 7.40 8.98 -2.89
C GLU A 50 6.70 10.14 -2.21
N GLN A 51 6.16 11.06 -3.01
CA GLN A 51 5.35 12.16 -2.51
C GLN A 51 4.06 11.65 -1.87
N TYR A 52 3.43 10.60 -2.41
CA TYR A 52 2.26 9.97 -1.81
C TYR A 52 2.56 9.43 -0.40
N PHE A 53 3.66 8.69 -0.24
CA PHE A 53 4.10 8.15 1.07
C PHE A 53 4.56 9.22 2.06
N ALA A 54 5.08 10.36 1.57
CA ALA A 54 5.55 11.46 2.42
C ALA A 54 4.43 12.40 2.87
N ARG A 55 3.22 12.29 2.32
CA ARG A 55 2.07 13.13 2.73
C ARG A 55 1.65 12.79 4.15
N GLU A 56 1.85 13.74 5.05
CA GLU A 56 1.17 13.73 6.34
C GLU A 56 -0.33 13.96 6.11
N ARG A 57 -1.15 13.06 6.66
CA ARG A 57 -2.60 13.18 6.65
C ARG A 57 -3.08 13.30 8.09
N GLN A 58 -3.80 14.38 8.39
CA GLN A 58 -4.26 14.65 9.77
C GLN A 58 -5.50 13.83 10.14
N ASP A 59 -6.39 13.56 9.18
CA ASP A 59 -7.70 12.94 9.43
C ASP A 59 -7.93 11.61 8.67
N ASP A 60 -6.91 11.12 7.95
CA ASP A 60 -7.02 9.90 7.13
C ASP A 60 -5.69 9.13 7.15
N PHE A 61 -5.73 7.81 7.12
CA PHE A 61 -4.54 6.98 7.03
C PHE A 61 -4.81 5.74 6.19
N THR A 62 -3.91 5.45 5.27
CA THR A 62 -3.95 4.25 4.44
C THR A 62 -3.34 3.07 5.20
N LEU A 63 -4.06 1.96 5.23
CA LEU A 63 -3.63 0.72 5.88
C LEU A 63 -3.23 -0.30 4.82
N ALA A 64 -2.08 -0.94 4.99
CA ALA A 64 -1.73 -2.12 4.22
C ALA A 64 -2.49 -3.34 4.74
N ILE A 65 -3.03 -4.13 3.82
CA ILE A 65 -3.54 -5.48 4.01
C ILE A 65 -2.36 -6.43 3.88
N VAL A 66 -2.09 -7.21 4.93
CA VAL A 66 -1.01 -8.21 4.93
C VAL A 66 -1.52 -9.60 5.28
N THR A 67 -0.92 -10.62 4.66
CA THR A 67 -1.18 -12.02 5.04
C THR A 67 -0.64 -12.32 6.45
N LYS A 68 -1.21 -13.34 7.09
CA LYS A 68 -0.65 -13.89 8.34
C LYS A 68 0.46 -14.90 8.04
N GLY A 69 1.40 -15.04 8.98
CA GLY A 69 2.47 -16.03 8.93
C GLY A 69 3.79 -15.49 9.48
N GLU A 70 4.83 -16.30 9.37
CA GLU A 70 6.20 -15.90 9.74
C GLU A 70 6.75 -14.81 8.80
N GLU A 71 6.29 -14.81 7.54
CA GLU A 71 6.62 -13.79 6.54
C GLU A 71 5.34 -13.14 5.98
N PRO A 72 4.79 -12.12 6.67
CA PRO A 72 3.63 -11.38 6.21
C PRO A 72 3.90 -10.69 4.86
N GLN A 73 3.02 -10.90 3.89
CA GLN A 73 3.13 -10.29 2.57
C GLN A 73 2.10 -9.18 2.40
N HIS A 74 2.52 -8.04 1.87
CA HIS A 74 1.63 -6.96 1.44
C HIS A 74 0.84 -7.38 0.20
N ILE A 75 -0.50 -7.29 0.28
CA ILE A 75 -1.42 -7.74 -0.77
C ILE A 75 -2.44 -6.68 -1.20
N GLY A 76 -2.37 -5.46 -0.66
CA GLY A 76 -3.26 -4.36 -1.03
C GLY A 76 -3.33 -3.31 0.07
N ASN A 77 -4.07 -2.23 -0.18
CA ASN A 77 -4.29 -1.12 0.74
C ASN A 77 -5.69 -0.52 0.62
#